data_AF-A0A091C3H3-F1
#
_entry.id   AF-A0A091C3H3-F1
#
_cell.length_a   1.000
_cell.length_b   1.000
_cell.length_c   1.000
_cell.angle_alpha   90.00
_cell.angle_beta   90.00
_cell.angle_gamma   90.00
#
_symmetry.space_group_name_H-M   'P 1'
#
loop_
_entity.id
_entity.type
_entity.pdbx_description
1 polymer ?
#
loop_
_entity_poly.entity_id
_entity_poly.type
_entity_poly.pdbx_seq_one_letter_code
_entity_poly.pdbx_strand_id
1 'polypeptide(L)'
;MYSAWDEVQPNHIYQVTKSFPLTEEGDNGLMYLYQPIIGQKALALYYGFLGDKDDLFENEFAHIDMLDALNMGLPDFLEARKQLEGMGLLSVFAKEDSEFGKMFLYRLEEPIHPQAFFQDETYSFYY
;
A
#
# COMPACT_ATOMS: atom_id res chain seq x y z
N MET A 1 14.87 -1.17 -20.36
CA MET A 1 14.70 -0.53 -19.04
C MET A 1 13.20 -0.45 -18.86
N TYR A 2 12.62 -1.21 -17.93
CA TYR A 2 11.18 -1.12 -17.63
C TYR A 2 10.93 0.21 -16.92
N SER A 3 9.98 1.00 -17.44
CA SER A 3 9.60 2.30 -16.90
C SER A 3 8.48 2.12 -15.87
N ALA A 4 8.39 3.05 -14.90
CA ALA A 4 7.25 3.16 -13.98
C ALA A 4 5.89 3.10 -14.71
N TRP A 5 5.84 3.73 -15.88
CA TRP A 5 4.67 3.83 -16.75
C TRP A 5 4.26 2.50 -17.42
N ASP A 6 5.14 1.50 -17.40
CA ASP A 6 4.84 0.16 -17.91
C ASP A 6 4.12 -0.70 -16.85
N GLU A 7 4.26 -0.36 -15.56
CA GLU A 7 3.62 -1.10 -14.46
C GLU A 7 2.21 -0.60 -14.17
N VAL A 8 2.05 0.71 -13.93
CA VAL A 8 0.81 1.40 -13.54
C VAL A 8 0.70 2.70 -14.32
N GLN A 9 -0.52 3.12 -14.65
CA GLN A 9 -0.82 4.41 -15.27
C GLN A 9 -1.82 5.17 -14.40
N PRO A 10 -1.80 6.52 -14.39
CA PRO A 10 -2.68 7.32 -13.53
C PRO A 10 -4.19 7.07 -13.75
N ASN A 11 -4.59 6.67 -14.96
CA ASN A 11 -5.97 6.36 -15.32
C ASN A 11 -6.36 4.90 -15.06
N HIS A 12 -5.43 4.02 -14.65
CA HIS A 12 -5.81 2.68 -14.24
C HIS A 12 -6.65 2.73 -12.97
N ILE A 13 -7.68 1.90 -12.93
CA ILE A 13 -8.57 1.79 -11.77
C ILE A 13 -8.00 0.79 -10.77
N TYR A 14 -8.20 1.05 -9.49
CA TYR A 14 -7.93 0.10 -8.42
C TYR A 14 -9.08 0.00 -7.42
N GLN A 15 -9.10 -1.12 -6.71
CA GLN A 15 -9.94 -1.35 -5.54
C GLN A 15 -9.06 -1.67 -4.34
N VAL A 16 -9.54 -1.37 -3.13
CA VAL A 16 -8.83 -1.67 -1.89
C VAL A 16 -9.62 -2.66 -1.03
N THR A 17 -8.93 -3.64 -0.45
CA THR A 17 -9.45 -4.60 0.53
C THR A 17 -8.53 -4.65 1.75
N LYS A 18 -9.03 -5.16 2.88
CA LYS A 18 -8.22 -5.48 4.07
C LYS A 18 -8.31 -6.97 4.33
N SER A 19 -7.20 -7.63 4.65
CA SER A 19 -7.24 -9.03 5.10
C SER A 19 -7.79 -9.15 6.51
N PHE A 20 -7.43 -8.20 7.39
CA PHE A 20 -7.91 -8.06 8.75
C PHE A 20 -8.12 -6.59 9.12
N PRO A 21 -8.95 -6.27 10.14
CA PRO A 21 -9.07 -4.90 10.64
C PRO A 21 -7.74 -4.39 11.23
N LEU A 22 -7.45 -3.10 11.02
CA LEU A 22 -6.31 -2.44 11.66
C LEU A 22 -6.55 -2.32 13.16
N THR A 23 -5.70 -2.96 13.94
CA THR A 23 -5.70 -2.92 15.41
C THR A 23 -4.95 -1.68 15.92
N GLU A 24 -5.20 -1.29 17.17
CA GLU A 24 -4.45 -0.18 17.80
C GLU A 24 -2.95 -0.52 17.94
N GLU A 25 -2.63 -1.77 18.26
CA GLU A 25 -1.25 -2.26 18.30
C GLU A 25 -0.59 -2.26 16.91
N GLY A 26 -1.33 -2.65 15.87
CA GLY A 26 -0.87 -2.60 14.48
C GLY A 26 -0.60 -1.16 14.03
N ASP A 27 -1.50 -0.23 14.35
CA ASP A 27 -1.35 1.20 14.05
C ASP A 27 -0.11 1.80 14.73
N ASN A 28 0.11 1.48 16.00
CA ASN A 28 1.33 1.85 16.71
C ASN A 28 2.58 1.21 16.07
N GLY A 29 2.48 -0.05 15.63
CA GLY A 29 3.55 -0.74 14.91
C GLY A 29 3.92 -0.04 13.60
N LEU A 30 2.93 0.39 12.82
CA LEU A 30 3.16 1.16 11.59
C LEU A 30 3.97 2.42 11.84
N MET A 31 3.61 3.17 12.88
CA MET A 31 4.26 4.42 13.23
C MET A 31 5.67 4.24 13.81
N TYR A 32 5.85 3.32 14.76
CA TYR A 32 7.09 3.23 15.53
C TYR A 32 8.11 2.21 15.01
N LEU A 33 7.66 1.19 14.27
CA LEU A 33 8.51 0.10 13.78
C LEU A 33 8.66 0.12 12.27
N TYR A 34 7.56 0.25 11.54
CA TYR A 34 7.62 0.19 10.08
C TYR A 34 8.07 1.52 9.48
N GLN A 35 7.55 2.67 9.93
CA GLN A 35 7.89 3.98 9.35
C GLN A 35 9.40 4.23 9.20
N PRO A 36 10.27 3.91 10.19
CA PRO A 36 11.71 4.10 10.04
C PRO A 36 12.34 3.27 8.91
N ILE A 37 11.70 2.16 8.52
CA ILE A 37 12.17 1.20 7.50
C ILE A 37 11.57 1.52 6.13
N ILE A 38 10.24 1.68 6.06
CA ILE A 38 9.52 1.89 4.79
C ILE A 38 9.48 3.37 4.36
N GLY A 39 9.73 4.28 5.29
CA GLY A 39 9.69 5.71 5.08
C GLY A 39 8.27 6.30 5.06
N GLN A 40 8.21 7.64 5.13
CA GLN A 40 6.95 8.39 5.27
C GLN A 40 5.98 8.23 4.10
N LYS A 41 6.47 8.07 2.86
CA LYS A 41 5.61 7.97 1.67
C LYS A 41 4.85 6.63 1.63
N ALA A 42 5.52 5.54 2.01
CA ALA A 42 4.88 4.23 2.13
C ALA A 42 3.85 4.22 3.26
N LEU A 43 4.16 4.83 4.41
CA LEU A 43 3.19 4.98 5.49
C LEU A 43 1.97 5.80 5.06
N ALA A 44 2.18 6.94 4.39
CA ALA A 44 1.10 7.76 3.87
C ALA A 44 0.23 6.99 2.86
N LEU A 45 0.84 6.20 1.98
CA LEU A 45 0.13 5.36 1.02
C LEU A 45 -0.72 4.28 1.70
N TYR A 46 -0.20 3.63 2.75
CA TYR A 46 -0.95 2.66 3.54
C TYR A 46 -2.23 3.27 4.11
N TYR A 47 -2.13 4.44 4.73
CA TYR A 47 -3.31 5.14 5.27
C TYR A 47 -4.23 5.71 4.18
N GLY A 48 -3.70 6.14 3.03
CA GLY A 48 -4.51 6.53 1.88
C GLY A 48 -5.41 5.39 1.44
N PHE A 49 -4.84 4.20 1.22
CA PHE A 49 -5.62 2.99 0.92
C PHE A 49 -6.57 2.60 2.05
N LEU A 50 -6.19 2.80 3.31
CA LEU A 50 -7.08 2.55 4.45
C LEU A 50 -8.34 3.44 4.36
N GLY A 51 -8.15 4.71 4.00
CA GLY A 51 -9.21 5.69 3.76
C GLY A 51 -10.12 5.29 2.60
N ASP A 52 -9.55 5.00 1.43
CA ASP A 52 -10.31 4.54 0.25
C ASP A 52 -11.14 3.29 0.55
N LYS A 53 -10.56 2.35 1.30
CA LYS A 53 -11.28 1.14 1.70
C LYS A 53 -12.48 1.46 2.60
N ASP A 54 -12.38 2.48 3.44
CA ASP A 54 -13.43 2.84 4.39
C ASP A 54 -14.42 3.86 3.80
N ASP A 55 -14.27 4.24 2.53
CA ASP A 55 -15.28 5.02 1.79
C ASP A 55 -16.59 4.23 1.67
N LEU A 56 -17.71 4.92 1.92
CA LEU A 56 -19.05 4.34 1.94
C LEU A 56 -19.79 4.48 0.60
N PHE A 57 -19.28 5.31 -0.31
CA PHE A 57 -19.91 5.69 -1.56
C PHE A 57 -19.16 5.17 -2.78
N GLU A 58 -17.85 4.99 -2.67
CA GLU A 58 -16.97 4.57 -3.76
C GLU A 58 -16.17 3.32 -3.38
N ASN A 59 -15.94 2.44 -4.34
CA ASN A 59 -15.13 1.22 -4.15
C ASN A 59 -14.13 0.98 -5.30
N GLU A 60 -14.10 1.88 -6.28
CA GLU A 60 -13.23 1.88 -7.46
C GLU A 60 -12.64 3.28 -7.59
N PHE A 61 -11.32 3.36 -7.68
CA PHE A 61 -10.59 4.63 -7.60
C PHE A 61 -9.62 4.73 -8.76
N ALA A 62 -9.41 5.92 -9.30
CA ALA A 62 -8.33 6.14 -10.27
C ALA A 62 -7.02 6.44 -9.51
N HIS A 63 -5.90 5.90 -10.00
CA HIS A 63 -4.61 6.16 -9.35
C HIS A 63 -4.27 7.66 -9.28
N ILE A 64 -4.71 8.47 -10.25
CA ILE A 64 -4.50 9.91 -10.23
C ILE A 64 -5.07 10.58 -8.98
N ASP A 65 -6.20 10.11 -8.45
CA ASP A 65 -6.83 10.69 -7.27
C ASP A 65 -5.97 10.46 -6.02
N MET A 66 -5.40 9.24 -5.88
CA MET A 66 -4.44 8.93 -4.80
C MET A 66 -3.14 9.72 -4.94
N LEU A 67 -2.63 9.83 -6.18
CA LEU A 67 -1.42 10.61 -6.46
C LEU A 67 -1.61 12.08 -6.04
N ASP A 68 -2.74 12.66 -6.40
CA ASP A 68 -3.09 14.04 -6.06
C ASP A 68 -3.34 14.20 -4.55
N ALA A 69 -4.07 13.27 -3.92
CA ALA A 69 -4.36 13.29 -2.49
C ALA A 69 -3.10 13.25 -1.63
N LEU A 70 -2.09 12.47 -2.04
CA LEU A 70 -0.81 12.36 -1.34
C LEU A 70 0.24 13.34 -1.85
N ASN A 71 -0.10 14.17 -2.84
CA ASN A 71 0.83 15.07 -3.53
C ASN A 71 2.12 14.33 -3.94
N MET A 72 1.97 13.17 -4.57
CA MET A 72 3.07 12.28 -4.95
C MET A 72 3.08 11.98 -6.45
N GLY A 73 4.28 11.86 -7.02
CA GLY A 73 4.44 11.42 -8.40
C GLY A 73 4.31 9.90 -8.55
N LEU A 74 3.98 9.43 -9.75
CA LEU A 74 3.89 7.99 -10.05
C LEU A 74 5.16 7.19 -9.68
N PRO A 75 6.40 7.69 -9.91
CA PRO A 75 7.60 6.96 -9.47
C PRO A 75 7.66 6.77 -7.95
N ASP A 76 7.32 7.80 -7.18
CA ASP A 76 7.28 7.75 -5.72
C ASP A 76 6.20 6.79 -5.22
N PHE A 77 5.04 6.76 -5.90
CA PHE A 77 3.96 5.84 -5.59
C PHE A 77 4.40 4.40 -5.76
N LEU A 78 5.07 4.08 -6.87
CA LEU A 78 5.54 2.73 -7.12
C LEU A 78 6.64 2.31 -6.15
N GLU A 79 7.52 3.23 -5.76
CA GLU A 79 8.51 2.96 -4.73
C GLU A 79 7.85 2.69 -3.37
N ALA A 80 6.93 3.56 -2.95
CA ALA A 80 6.14 3.40 -1.72
C ALA A 80 5.36 2.08 -1.71
N ARG A 81 4.71 1.73 -2.83
CA ARG A 81 3.99 0.47 -3.01
C ARG A 81 4.94 -0.72 -2.84
N LYS A 82 6.10 -0.70 -3.50
CA LYS A 82 7.12 -1.75 -3.39
C LYS A 82 7.67 -1.90 -1.97
N GLN A 83 7.80 -0.81 -1.21
CA GLN A 83 8.19 -0.88 0.20
C GLN A 83 7.11 -1.59 1.04
N LEU A 84 5.83 -1.26 0.84
CA LEU A 84 4.73 -1.95 1.52
C LEU A 84 4.66 -3.44 1.14
N GLU A 85 4.80 -3.76 -0.15
CA GLU A 85 4.86 -5.15 -0.64
C GLU A 85 6.03 -5.92 -0.01
N GLY A 86 7.23 -5.34 0.00
CA GLY A 86 8.44 -5.97 0.52
C GLY A 86 8.38 -6.24 2.03
N MET A 87 7.64 -5.42 2.78
CA MET A 87 7.44 -5.59 4.22
C MET A 87 6.19 -6.40 4.57
N GLY A 88 5.49 -6.95 3.56
CA GLY A 88 4.30 -7.76 3.75
C GLY A 88 3.06 -6.98 4.23
N LEU A 89 3.05 -5.66 4.08
CA LEU A 89 1.92 -4.78 4.43
C LEU A 89 0.90 -4.62 3.29
N LEU A 90 1.26 -5.06 2.08
CA LEU A 90 0.42 -4.94 0.90
C LEU A 90 0.59 -6.16 0.00
N SER A 91 -0.53 -6.76 -0.40
CA SER A 91 -0.60 -7.69 -1.52
C SER A 91 -1.20 -7.01 -2.74
N VAL A 92 -0.55 -7.10 -3.90
CA VAL A 92 -0.99 -6.49 -5.16
C VAL A 92 -1.44 -7.57 -6.14
N PHE A 93 -2.64 -7.42 -6.68
CA PHE A 93 -3.17 -8.25 -7.76
C PHE A 93 -3.56 -7.36 -8.95
N ALA A 94 -3.52 -7.92 -10.16
CA ALA A 94 -3.99 -7.25 -11.36
C ALA A 94 -4.93 -8.17 -12.14
N LYS A 95 -5.94 -7.59 -12.76
CA LYS A 95 -6.85 -8.26 -13.69
C LYS A 95 -7.02 -7.40 -14.95
N GLU A 96 -7.34 -8.05 -16.06
CA GLU A 96 -7.85 -7.35 -17.24
C GLU A 96 -9.37 -7.29 -17.16
N ASP A 97 -9.91 -6.09 -17.32
CA ASP A 97 -11.33 -5.82 -17.37
C ASP A 97 -11.76 -5.40 -18.79
N SER A 98 -12.93 -5.83 -19.22
CA SER A 98 -13.43 -5.56 -20.58
C SER A 98 -13.75 -4.09 -20.83
N GLU A 99 -14.11 -3.33 -19.80
CA GLU A 99 -14.52 -1.93 -19.92
C GLU A 99 -13.37 -0.98 -19.53
N PHE A 100 -12.64 -1.31 -18.46
CA PHE A 100 -11.62 -0.42 -17.90
C PHE A 100 -10.17 -0.80 -18.27
N GLY A 101 -9.98 -1.94 -18.94
CA GLY A 101 -8.65 -2.49 -19.20
C GLY A 101 -7.97 -2.99 -17.92
N LYS A 102 -6.68 -2.75 -17.76
CA LYS A 102 -5.92 -3.23 -16.61
C LYS A 102 -6.41 -2.56 -15.31
N MET A 103 -6.87 -3.38 -14.38
CA MET A 103 -7.29 -2.96 -13.03
C MET A 103 -6.44 -3.61 -11.95
N PHE A 104 -6.34 -2.95 -10.80
CA PHE A 104 -5.57 -3.41 -9.65
C PHE A 104 -6.48 -3.71 -8.45
N LEU A 105 -6.08 -4.71 -7.66
CA LEU A 105 -6.63 -4.95 -6.34
C LEU A 105 -5.48 -4.86 -5.33
N TYR A 106 -5.61 -3.89 -4.44
CA TYR A 106 -4.70 -3.67 -3.33
C TYR A 106 -5.32 -4.26 -2.07
N ARG A 107 -4.67 -5.28 -1.50
CA ARG A 107 -5.11 -5.85 -0.22
C ARG A 107 -4.12 -5.45 0.86
N LEU A 108 -4.57 -4.60 1.76
CA LEU A 108 -3.86 -4.23 2.98
C LEU A 108 -3.76 -5.43 3.90
N GLU A 109 -2.56 -5.66 4.41
CA GLU A 109 -2.26 -6.70 5.38
C GLU A 109 -1.98 -6.08 6.74
N GLU A 110 -2.40 -6.76 7.81
CA GLU A 110 -2.18 -6.26 9.16
C GLU A 110 -0.68 -6.29 9.51
N PRO A 111 -0.13 -5.22 10.10
CA PRO A 111 1.26 -5.19 10.55
C PRO A 111 1.56 -6.33 11.51
N ILE A 112 2.74 -6.93 11.37
CA ILE A 112 3.16 -7.98 12.28
C ILE A 112 3.31 -7.39 13.67
N HIS A 113 2.77 -8.08 14.67
CA HIS A 113 2.84 -7.66 16.06
C HIS A 113 4.32 -7.43 16.48
N PRO A 114 4.66 -6.35 17.22
CA PRO A 114 6.03 -6.01 17.61
C PRO A 114 6.86 -7.19 18.14
N GLN A 115 6.29 -8.03 19.01
CA GLN A 115 6.94 -9.21 19.57
C GLN A 115 7.33 -10.24 18.49
N ALA A 116 6.52 -10.42 17.45
CA ALA A 116 6.83 -11.29 16.33
C ALA A 116 7.83 -10.63 15.36
N PHE A 117 7.77 -9.29 15.20
CA PHE A 117 8.74 -8.53 14.42
C PHE A 117 10.17 -8.70 14.94
N PHE A 118 10.39 -8.63 16.26
CA PHE A 118 11.71 -8.84 16.87
C PHE A 118 12.17 -10.30 16.93
N GLN A 119 11.28 -11.27 16.68
CA GLN A 119 11.63 -12.69 16.62
C GLN A 119 11.98 -13.17 15.20
N ASP A 120 11.68 -12.37 14.17
CA ASP A 120 12.07 -12.68 12.81
C ASP A 120 13.51 -12.18 12.54
N GLU A 121 14.42 -13.11 12.24
CA GLU A 121 15.83 -12.83 11.94
C GLU A 121 16.00 -11.85 10.76
N THR A 122 15.01 -11.73 9.87
CA THR A 122 15.05 -10.85 8.70
C THR A 122 14.76 -9.39 9.05
N TYR A 123 13.90 -9.14 10.04
CA TYR A 123 13.49 -7.78 10.44
C TYR A 123 14.40 -7.18 11.52
N SER A 124 14.98 -8.03 12.38
CA SER A 124 15.93 -7.59 13.42
C SER A 124 17.22 -6.96 12.88
N PHE A 125 17.61 -7.25 11.64
CA PHE A 125 18.86 -6.78 11.05
C PHE A 125 18.83 -5.29 10.62
N TYR A 126 17.65 -4.69 10.52
CA TYR A 126 17.47 -3.30 10.07
C TYR A 126 17.36 -2.28 11.21
N TYR A 127 17.46 -2.73 12.47
CA TYR A 127 17.59 -1.90 13.67
C TYR A 127 18.97 -2.08 14.32
#